data_AF-A0A840FWV7-F1
#
_entry.id   AF-A0A840FWV7-F1
#
_cell.length_a   1.000
_cell.length_b   1.000
_cell.length_c   1.000
_cell.angle_alpha   90.00
_cell.angle_beta   90.00
_cell.angle_gamma   90.00
#
_symmetry.space_group_name_H-M   'P 1'
#
loop_
_entity.id
_entity.type
_entity.pdbx_description
1 polymer ?
#
loop_
_entity_poly.entity_id
_entity_poly.type
_entity_poly.pdbx_seq_one_letter_code
_entity_poly.pdbx_strand_id
1 'polypeptide(L)'
;MLDRDVAIKWLVSHEGEEQLFNEWRILANATSRYVVEIYDLVFDHHGVLFGIVMEFVSGETLDKFPVPANKEQSLAATRLLYQFATGIADLHGSEVVHRDIKPDNAMIEEGGRLKICDFGLSGPPNTVTLQARGTLGYRAPELFFSPATVTFKSDVYAFGAVCWKVFTGGFPLIGRSGLPEASEFPIASISTKVPDMPPRLTKIIDSCLARNPSERPDMIAVAMALRNELTRGKHVGSLALGTGPAVMDANTPQKRLGTGSNSIQVSYDEYDFRVDTVAGEVYINNSRAHSGDLLTEGCLLTFGASNLGPQRAFAPFRQFTPEVVI
;
A
#
# COMPACT_ATOMS: atom_id res chain seq x y z
N MET A 1 -26.38 1.70 -27.02
CA MET A 1 -26.43 2.53 -25.79
C MET A 1 -26.18 1.58 -24.63
N LEU A 2 -25.19 1.85 -23.78
CA LEU A 2 -24.71 0.88 -22.78
C LEU A 2 -25.46 0.94 -21.44
N ASP A 3 -26.53 1.74 -21.35
CA ASP A 3 -27.43 1.91 -20.19
C ASP A 3 -26.70 1.87 -18.83
N ARG A 4 -25.72 2.76 -18.70
CA ARG A 4 -24.88 2.88 -17.50
C ARG A 4 -24.82 4.33 -17.03
N ASP A 5 -24.83 4.49 -15.72
CA ASP A 5 -24.58 5.78 -15.08
C ASP A 5 -23.13 6.20 -15.31
N VAL A 6 -22.93 7.49 -15.54
CA VAL A 6 -21.61 8.09 -15.79
C VAL A 6 -21.46 9.39 -15.01
N ALA A 7 -20.24 9.66 -14.56
CA ALA A 7 -19.89 10.96 -14.02
C ALA A 7 -19.34 11.83 -15.16
N ILE A 8 -19.76 13.09 -15.22
CA ILE A 8 -19.26 14.05 -16.21
C ILE A 8 -18.64 15.24 -15.46
N LYS A 9 -17.33 15.47 -15.70
CA LYS A 9 -16.61 16.63 -15.18
C LYS A 9 -16.54 17.67 -16.28
N TRP A 10 -17.14 18.84 -16.03
CA TRP A 10 -17.19 19.97 -16.96
C TRP A 10 -16.11 20.99 -16.66
N LEU A 11 -15.59 21.66 -17.69
CA LEU A 11 -14.82 22.88 -17.51
C LEU A 11 -15.74 24.04 -17.11
N VAL A 12 -15.34 24.79 -16.08
CA VAL A 12 -16.02 26.03 -15.69
C VAL A 12 -15.58 27.21 -16.58
N SER A 13 -14.35 27.14 -17.12
CA SER A 13 -13.81 28.10 -18.09
C SER A 13 -12.79 27.44 -19.01
N HIS A 14 -12.52 28.06 -20.17
CA HIS A 14 -11.52 27.57 -21.13
C HIS A 14 -10.07 27.60 -20.59
N GLU A 15 -9.80 28.26 -19.45
CA GLU A 15 -8.48 28.28 -18.83
C GLU A 15 -8.08 26.91 -18.23
N GLY A 16 -9.03 25.99 -18.06
CA GLY A 16 -8.80 24.65 -17.53
C GLY A 16 -8.55 23.55 -18.57
N GLU A 17 -8.51 23.88 -19.87
CA GLU A 17 -8.41 22.87 -20.94
C GLU A 17 -7.15 22.00 -20.80
N GLU A 18 -5.97 22.60 -20.57
CA GLU A 18 -4.73 21.84 -20.38
C GLU A 18 -4.80 20.91 -19.17
N GLN A 19 -5.45 21.35 -18.09
CA GLN A 19 -5.61 20.56 -16.87
C GLN A 19 -6.51 19.35 -17.12
N LEU A 20 -7.61 19.54 -17.83
CA LEU A 20 -8.54 18.48 -18.17
C LEU A 20 -7.94 17.49 -19.18
N PHE A 21 -7.18 18.00 -20.15
CA PHE A 21 -6.45 17.14 -21.10
C PHE A 21 -5.38 16.32 -20.39
N ASN A 22 -4.65 16.91 -19.43
CA ASN A 22 -3.69 16.18 -18.61
C ASN A 22 -4.38 15.10 -17.74
N GLU A 23 -5.51 15.41 -17.12
CA GLU A 23 -6.32 14.45 -16.37
C GLU A 23 -6.78 13.28 -17.26
N TRP A 24 -7.28 13.56 -18.47
CA TRP A 24 -7.62 12.50 -19.43
C TRP A 24 -6.41 11.63 -19.77
N ARG A 25 -5.24 12.22 -20.07
CA ARG A 25 -4.03 11.45 -20.41
C ARG A 25 -3.61 10.52 -19.27
N ILE A 26 -3.74 10.96 -18.03
CA ILE A 26 -3.40 10.17 -16.85
C ILE A 26 -4.39 9.00 -16.72
N LEU A 27 -5.69 9.28 -16.73
CA LEU A 27 -6.73 8.26 -16.59
C LEU A 27 -6.72 7.24 -17.75
N ALA A 28 -6.44 7.68 -18.97
CA ALA A 28 -6.37 6.80 -20.14
C ALA A 28 -5.20 5.79 -20.08
N ASN A 29 -4.16 6.08 -19.28
CA ASN A 29 -3.00 5.20 -19.10
C ASN A 29 -2.97 4.51 -17.73
N ALA A 30 -3.85 4.89 -16.79
CA ALA A 30 -3.92 4.30 -15.47
C ALA A 30 -4.52 2.89 -15.56
N THR A 31 -3.70 1.88 -15.30
CA THR A 31 -4.17 0.49 -15.21
C THR A 31 -4.28 0.08 -13.74
N SER A 32 -5.42 0.34 -13.10
CA SER A 32 -5.68 -0.08 -11.73
C SER A 32 -7.16 -0.31 -11.48
N ARG A 33 -7.48 -1.39 -10.76
CA ARG A 33 -8.86 -1.67 -10.30
C ARG A 33 -9.35 -0.69 -9.22
N TYR A 34 -8.45 0.11 -8.65
CA TYR A 34 -8.72 1.08 -7.58
C TYR A 34 -8.63 2.52 -8.07
N VAL A 35 -8.59 2.76 -9.38
CA VAL A 35 -8.66 4.09 -10.01
C VAL A 35 -9.95 4.13 -10.85
N VAL A 36 -10.59 5.29 -10.93
CA VAL A 36 -11.76 5.49 -11.81
C VAL A 36 -11.38 5.32 -13.27
N GLU A 37 -12.26 4.70 -14.05
CA GLU A 37 -12.06 4.56 -15.49
C GLU A 37 -12.54 5.80 -16.25
N ILE A 38 -11.82 6.17 -17.32
CA ILE A 38 -12.30 7.17 -18.28
C ILE A 38 -12.99 6.49 -19.45
N TYR A 39 -14.14 7.00 -19.85
CA TYR A 39 -14.96 6.43 -20.91
C TYR A 39 -14.93 7.25 -22.20
N ASP A 40 -15.00 8.58 -22.09
CA ASP A 40 -15.07 9.44 -23.28
C ASP A 40 -14.66 10.89 -22.98
N LEU A 41 -14.51 11.67 -24.05
CA LEU A 41 -14.27 13.11 -24.04
C LEU A 41 -15.51 13.86 -24.55
N VAL A 42 -15.79 15.02 -23.96
CA VAL A 42 -16.87 15.91 -24.40
C VAL A 42 -16.26 17.14 -25.05
N PHE A 43 -16.62 17.39 -26.31
CA PHE A 43 -16.19 18.56 -27.06
C PHE A 43 -17.37 19.51 -27.29
N ASP A 44 -17.09 20.80 -27.33
CA ASP A 44 -18.09 21.79 -27.75
C ASP A 44 -18.27 21.80 -29.28
N HIS A 45 -19.17 22.66 -29.77
CA HIS A 45 -19.47 22.81 -31.20
C HIS A 45 -18.31 23.37 -32.04
N HIS A 46 -17.25 23.89 -31.41
CA HIS A 46 -16.03 24.34 -32.05
C HIS A 46 -14.91 23.30 -32.01
N GLY A 47 -15.14 22.13 -31.39
CA GLY A 47 -14.16 21.06 -31.24
C GLY A 47 -13.20 21.27 -30.07
N VAL A 48 -13.50 22.18 -29.15
CA VAL A 48 -12.70 22.42 -27.95
C VAL A 48 -13.10 21.43 -26.86
N LEU A 49 -12.13 20.83 -26.17
CA LEU A 49 -12.39 19.93 -25.06
C LEU A 49 -13.12 20.69 -23.95
N PHE A 50 -14.31 20.23 -23.58
CA PHE A 50 -15.21 20.91 -22.63
C PHE A 50 -15.64 20.02 -21.44
N GLY A 51 -15.35 18.72 -21.49
CA GLY A 51 -15.56 17.81 -20.37
C GLY A 51 -14.98 16.42 -20.57
N ILE A 52 -14.96 15.61 -19.51
CA ILE A 52 -14.61 14.19 -19.55
C ILE A 52 -15.75 13.35 -18.98
N VAL A 53 -15.99 12.20 -19.59
CA VAL A 53 -16.95 11.18 -19.13
C VAL A 53 -16.17 10.06 -18.47
N MET A 54 -16.51 9.75 -17.23
CA MET A 54 -15.79 8.78 -16.40
C MET A 54 -16.76 7.87 -15.63
N GLU A 55 -16.20 6.82 -15.04
CA GLU A 55 -16.89 5.90 -14.15
C GLU A 55 -17.67 6.65 -13.07
N PHE A 56 -18.96 6.34 -12.95
CA PHE A 56 -19.77 6.80 -11.83
C PHE A 56 -19.60 5.83 -10.67
N VAL A 57 -18.96 6.30 -9.61
CA VAL A 57 -18.78 5.51 -8.38
C VAL A 57 -20.00 5.73 -7.48
N SER A 58 -20.90 4.75 -7.44
CA SER A 58 -22.08 4.79 -6.58
C SER A 58 -21.68 4.51 -5.13
N GLY A 59 -21.51 5.56 -4.34
CA GLY A 59 -21.21 5.43 -2.92
C GLY A 59 -20.69 6.71 -2.27
N GLU A 60 -20.01 6.57 -1.14
CA GLU A 60 -19.55 7.70 -0.32
C GLU A 60 -18.03 7.83 -0.31
N THR A 61 -17.53 9.03 -0.01
CA THR A 61 -16.10 9.25 0.14
C THR A 61 -15.58 8.62 1.43
N LEU A 62 -14.30 8.26 1.45
CA LEU A 62 -13.59 7.79 2.64
C LEU A 62 -13.62 8.83 3.77
N ASP A 63 -13.84 10.11 3.47
CA ASP A 63 -14.02 11.17 4.49
C ASP A 63 -15.20 10.91 5.43
N LYS A 64 -16.26 10.29 4.91
CA LYS A 64 -17.45 9.92 5.70
C LYS A 64 -17.28 8.61 6.46
N PHE A 65 -16.17 7.89 6.24
CA PHE A 65 -15.93 6.64 6.94
C PHE A 65 -15.72 6.90 8.44
N PRO A 66 -16.46 6.21 9.32
CA PRO A 66 -16.41 6.47 10.75
C PRO A 66 -15.05 6.09 11.33
N VAL A 67 -14.61 6.84 12.34
CA VAL A 67 -13.43 6.49 13.13
C VAL A 67 -13.67 5.11 13.77
N PRO A 68 -12.78 4.12 13.58
CA PRO A 68 -12.95 2.80 14.15
C PRO A 68 -13.02 2.81 15.68
N ALA A 69 -14.07 2.21 16.24
CA ALA A 69 -14.27 2.07 17.67
C ALA A 69 -13.93 0.66 18.19
N ASN A 70 -13.70 -0.31 17.29
CA ASN A 70 -13.39 -1.69 17.64
C ASN A 70 -12.51 -2.36 16.59
N LYS A 71 -12.03 -3.57 16.89
CA LYS A 71 -11.11 -4.34 16.04
C LYS A 71 -11.68 -4.64 14.65
N GLU A 72 -12.98 -4.93 14.55
CA GLU A 72 -13.64 -5.23 13.27
C GLU A 72 -13.66 -4.00 12.36
N GLN A 73 -14.03 -2.84 12.90
CA GLN A 73 -14.00 -1.57 12.18
C GLN A 73 -12.57 -1.16 11.80
N SER A 74 -11.58 -1.42 12.67
CA SER A 74 -10.18 -1.17 12.34
C SER A 74 -9.70 -2.04 11.18
N LEU A 75 -10.17 -3.29 11.11
CA LEU A 75 -9.88 -4.19 10.00
C LEU A 75 -10.59 -3.71 8.71
N ALA A 76 -11.82 -3.22 8.80
CA ALA A 76 -12.53 -2.62 7.66
C ALA A 76 -11.80 -1.37 7.12
N ALA A 77 -11.40 -0.45 8.00
CA ALA A 77 -10.54 0.69 7.64
C ALA A 77 -9.24 0.23 6.97
N THR A 78 -8.58 -0.79 7.52
CA THR A 78 -7.34 -1.34 6.97
C THR A 78 -7.55 -1.92 5.57
N ARG A 79 -8.70 -2.56 5.28
CA ARG A 79 -9.04 -3.03 3.92
C ARG A 79 -9.16 -1.88 2.93
N LEU A 80 -9.85 -0.79 3.30
CA LEU A 80 -9.99 0.38 2.43
C LEU A 80 -8.63 1.05 2.20
N LEU A 81 -7.83 1.23 3.26
CA LEU A 81 -6.49 1.79 3.15
C LEU A 81 -5.55 0.91 2.32
N TYR A 82 -5.69 -0.42 2.37
CA TYR A 82 -4.95 -1.33 1.50
C TYR A 82 -5.30 -1.11 0.01
N GLN A 83 -6.59 -1.00 -0.31
CA GLN A 83 -7.05 -0.70 -1.67
C GLN A 83 -6.52 0.66 -2.14
N PHE A 84 -6.61 1.68 -1.30
CA PHE A 84 -6.09 3.01 -1.61
C PHE A 84 -4.57 3.00 -1.83
N ALA A 85 -3.82 2.33 -0.95
CA ALA A 85 -2.37 2.17 -1.08
C ALA A 85 -1.98 1.45 -2.37
N THR A 86 -2.75 0.44 -2.77
CA THR A 86 -2.50 -0.30 -4.00
C THR A 86 -2.78 0.56 -5.23
N GLY A 87 -3.90 1.30 -5.25
CA GLY A 87 -4.19 2.24 -6.33
C GLY A 87 -3.12 3.33 -6.49
N ILE A 88 -2.61 3.89 -5.38
CA ILE A 88 -1.51 4.85 -5.42
C ILE A 88 -0.22 4.19 -5.93
N ALA A 89 0.07 2.95 -5.51
CA ALA A 89 1.24 2.21 -5.99
C ALA A 89 1.17 1.93 -7.51
N ASP A 90 -0.02 1.62 -8.04
CA ASP A 90 -0.24 1.42 -9.48
C ASP A 90 -0.02 2.72 -10.27
N LEU A 91 -0.46 3.87 -9.73
CA LEU A 91 -0.18 5.19 -10.30
C LEU A 91 1.32 5.50 -10.30
N HIS A 92 2.03 5.22 -9.20
CA HIS A 92 3.47 5.41 -9.09
C HIS A 92 4.22 4.52 -10.09
N GLY A 93 3.78 3.26 -10.26
CA GLY A 93 4.31 2.35 -11.28
C GLY A 93 4.08 2.80 -12.73
N SER A 94 3.14 3.73 -12.94
CA SER A 94 2.84 4.38 -14.21
C SER A 94 3.47 5.78 -14.33
N GLU A 95 4.43 6.12 -13.46
CA GLU A 95 5.10 7.44 -13.41
C GLU A 95 4.15 8.63 -13.17
N VAL A 96 3.08 8.40 -12.38
CA VAL A 96 2.10 9.44 -12.01
C VAL A 96 2.17 9.72 -10.51
N VAL A 97 2.31 10.99 -10.14
CA VAL A 97 2.06 11.50 -8.79
C VAL A 97 0.68 12.12 -8.75
N HIS A 98 -0.17 11.72 -7.81
CA HIS A 98 -1.55 12.22 -7.72
C HIS A 98 -1.62 13.67 -7.22
N ARG A 99 -0.80 14.02 -6.23
CA ARG A 99 -0.65 15.37 -5.62
C ARG A 99 -1.82 15.90 -4.80
N ASP A 100 -2.91 15.14 -4.66
CA ASP A 100 -4.06 15.51 -3.82
C ASP A 100 -4.70 14.26 -3.19
N ILE A 101 -3.87 13.37 -2.67
CA ILE A 101 -4.31 12.21 -1.90
C ILE A 101 -5.00 12.70 -0.62
N LYS A 102 -6.31 12.45 -0.52
CA LYS A 102 -7.16 12.78 0.62
C LYS A 102 -8.42 11.90 0.62
N PRO A 103 -9.17 11.81 1.73
CA PRO A 103 -10.34 10.95 1.83
C PRO A 103 -11.48 11.36 0.87
N ASP A 104 -11.63 12.64 0.53
CA ASP A 104 -12.62 13.13 -0.45
C ASP A 104 -12.37 12.56 -1.86
N ASN A 105 -11.12 12.29 -2.21
CA ASN A 105 -10.69 11.77 -3.51
C ASN A 105 -10.63 10.23 -3.52
N ALA A 106 -11.17 9.57 -2.50
CA ALA A 106 -11.28 8.13 -2.41
C ALA A 106 -12.74 7.74 -2.18
N MET A 107 -13.42 7.29 -3.22
CA MET A 107 -14.82 6.87 -3.15
C MET A 107 -14.94 5.38 -2.85
N ILE A 108 -15.94 5.00 -2.07
CA ILE A 108 -16.21 3.62 -1.65
C ILE A 108 -17.53 3.21 -2.30
N GLU A 109 -17.48 2.27 -3.23
CA GLU A 109 -18.64 1.65 -3.87
C GLU A 109 -19.47 0.85 -2.85
N GLU A 110 -20.75 0.62 -3.13
CA GLU A 110 -21.62 -0.25 -2.30
C GLU A 110 -21.02 -1.64 -2.04
N GLY A 111 -20.24 -2.17 -2.98
CA GLY A 111 -19.52 -3.44 -2.85
C GLY A 111 -18.24 -3.39 -2.00
N GLY A 112 -17.95 -2.27 -1.33
CA GLY A 112 -16.77 -2.09 -0.48
C GLY A 112 -15.46 -1.85 -1.23
N ARG A 113 -15.54 -1.66 -2.56
CA ARG A 113 -14.37 -1.34 -3.39
C ARG A 113 -14.07 0.14 -3.34
N LEU A 114 -12.80 0.49 -3.14
CA LEU A 114 -12.34 1.87 -3.18
C LEU A 114 -11.86 2.26 -4.58
N LYS A 115 -12.25 3.45 -5.03
CA LYS A 115 -11.84 4.09 -6.28
C LYS A 115 -11.23 5.46 -5.99
N ILE A 116 -10.02 5.68 -6.49
CA ILE A 116 -9.33 6.97 -6.46
C ILE A 116 -9.90 7.83 -7.58
N CYS A 117 -10.27 9.05 -7.23
CA CYS A 117 -10.93 10.03 -8.08
C CYS A 117 -10.15 11.36 -8.10
N ASP A 118 -10.50 12.23 -9.05
CA ASP A 118 -9.99 13.61 -9.21
C ASP A 118 -8.48 13.74 -9.44
N PHE A 119 -8.10 13.70 -10.71
CA PHE A 119 -6.70 13.76 -11.16
C PHE A 119 -6.30 15.16 -11.64
N GLY A 120 -7.08 16.19 -11.28
CA GLY A 120 -6.85 17.55 -11.76
C GLY A 120 -5.49 18.12 -11.38
N LEU A 121 -4.87 17.64 -10.29
CA LEU A 121 -3.54 18.08 -9.87
C LEU A 121 -2.42 17.10 -10.25
N SER A 122 -2.76 15.95 -10.82
CA SER A 122 -1.81 14.86 -11.05
C SER A 122 -0.83 15.18 -12.16
N GLY A 123 0.33 14.51 -12.15
CA GLY A 123 1.36 14.72 -13.16
C GLY A 123 2.62 13.91 -12.88
N PRO A 124 3.66 14.06 -13.73
CA PRO A 124 4.88 13.28 -13.58
C PRO A 124 5.63 13.59 -12.28
N PRO A 125 6.48 12.68 -11.78
CA PRO A 125 7.38 12.95 -10.67
C PRO A 125 8.48 13.94 -11.09
N ASN A 126 9.25 14.39 -10.11
CA ASN A 126 10.44 15.24 -10.27
C ASN A 126 10.17 16.59 -10.96
N THR A 127 8.93 17.08 -10.93
CA THR A 127 8.59 18.42 -11.41
C THR A 127 8.79 19.46 -10.31
N VAL A 128 9.35 20.61 -10.67
CA VAL A 128 9.43 21.76 -9.77
C VAL A 128 8.10 22.53 -9.81
N THR A 129 7.52 22.77 -8.64
CA THR A 129 6.37 23.66 -8.47
C THR A 129 6.79 24.94 -7.74
N LEU A 130 6.29 26.08 -8.22
CA LEU A 130 6.43 27.38 -7.58
C LEU A 130 5.21 27.74 -6.71
N GLN A 131 4.10 27.02 -6.91
CA GLN A 131 2.83 27.25 -6.25
C GLN A 131 2.56 26.15 -5.23
N ALA A 132 2.02 26.56 -4.08
CA ALA A 132 1.49 25.63 -3.09
C ALA A 132 0.20 25.00 -3.64
N ARG A 133 0.24 23.70 -3.96
CA ARG A 133 -0.90 22.91 -4.46
C ARG A 133 -1.28 21.79 -3.47
N GLY A 134 -2.48 21.24 -3.60
CA GLY A 134 -3.01 20.17 -2.73
C GLY A 134 -3.64 20.68 -1.43
N THR A 135 -4.28 19.78 -0.70
CA THR A 135 -5.06 20.10 0.50
C THR A 135 -4.17 20.22 1.76
N LEU A 136 -4.30 21.33 2.52
CA LEU A 136 -3.38 21.71 3.61
C LEU A 136 -3.08 20.59 4.63
N GLY A 137 -4.11 19.85 5.07
CA GLY A 137 -3.95 18.79 6.09
C GLY A 137 -3.20 17.54 5.61
N TYR A 138 -3.10 17.33 4.29
CA TYR A 138 -2.45 16.18 3.68
C TYR A 138 -1.15 16.54 2.96
N ARG A 139 -0.86 17.83 2.82
CA ARG A 139 0.32 18.32 2.09
C ARG A 139 1.61 17.92 2.82
N ALA A 140 2.55 17.36 2.06
CA ALA A 140 3.88 17.03 2.56
C ALA A 140 4.68 18.28 2.97
N PRO A 141 5.51 18.23 4.04
CA PRO A 141 6.22 19.40 4.57
C PRO A 141 7.10 20.13 3.54
N GLU A 142 7.76 19.39 2.66
CA GLU A 142 8.62 19.94 1.61
C GLU A 142 7.86 20.78 0.58
N LEU A 143 6.55 20.55 0.41
CA LEU A 143 5.70 21.27 -0.56
C LEU A 143 5.18 22.62 -0.03
N PHE A 144 5.52 22.99 1.21
CA PHE A 144 5.24 24.34 1.74
C PHE A 144 6.33 25.36 1.38
N PHE A 145 7.49 24.90 0.91
CA PHE A 145 8.58 25.76 0.45
C PHE A 145 8.50 26.00 -1.06
N SER A 146 9.06 27.11 -1.52
CA SER A 146 9.14 27.42 -2.96
C SER A 146 10.57 27.82 -3.31
N PRO A 147 11.19 27.21 -4.34
CA PRO A 147 10.67 26.12 -5.17
C PRO A 147 10.59 24.78 -4.40
N ALA A 148 9.65 23.91 -4.78
CA ALA A 148 9.56 22.55 -4.26
C ALA A 148 9.55 21.52 -5.38
N THR A 149 10.21 20.38 -5.16
CA THR A 149 10.21 19.24 -6.08
C THR A 149 9.13 18.25 -5.66
N VAL A 150 8.16 18.01 -6.53
CA VAL A 150 7.14 16.99 -6.33
C VAL A 150 7.71 15.63 -6.68
N THR A 151 7.58 14.66 -5.77
CA THR A 151 8.01 13.25 -5.97
C THR A 151 6.92 12.31 -5.50
N PHE A 152 7.04 11.01 -5.81
CA PHE A 152 6.15 9.96 -5.27
C PHE A 152 6.03 10.01 -3.75
N LYS A 153 7.10 10.44 -3.05
CA LYS A 153 7.15 10.53 -1.59
C LYS A 153 6.16 11.56 -1.02
N SER A 154 5.69 12.51 -1.82
CA SER A 154 4.66 13.45 -1.40
C SER A 154 3.28 12.79 -1.27
N ASP A 155 2.91 11.89 -2.18
CA ASP A 155 1.70 11.07 -2.05
C ASP A 155 1.80 10.10 -0.88
N VAL A 156 2.98 9.52 -0.63
CA VAL A 156 3.21 8.63 0.53
C VAL A 156 2.94 9.37 1.84
N TYR A 157 3.40 10.61 1.96
CA TYR A 157 3.10 11.45 3.12
C TYR A 157 1.60 11.71 3.27
N ALA A 158 0.96 12.12 2.17
CA ALA A 158 -0.47 12.39 2.15
C ALA A 158 -1.29 11.14 2.55
N PHE A 159 -0.90 9.96 2.07
CA PHE A 159 -1.47 8.68 2.50
C PHE A 159 -1.28 8.42 4.00
N GLY A 160 -0.10 8.71 4.57
CA GLY A 160 0.13 8.64 6.01
C GLY A 160 -0.82 9.55 6.80
N ALA A 161 -1.09 10.76 6.29
CA ALA A 161 -2.05 11.69 6.89
C ALA A 161 -3.50 11.19 6.75
N VAL A 162 -3.85 10.53 5.64
CA VAL A 162 -5.14 9.83 5.47
C VAL A 162 -5.29 8.72 6.52
N CYS A 163 -4.29 7.86 6.72
CA CYS A 163 -4.33 6.83 7.75
C CYS A 163 -4.59 7.43 9.14
N TRP A 164 -3.90 8.51 9.49
CA TRP A 164 -4.15 9.24 10.73
C TRP A 164 -5.59 9.74 10.85
N LYS A 165 -6.11 10.37 9.80
CA LYS A 165 -7.48 10.88 9.77
C LYS A 165 -8.50 9.77 9.95
N VAL A 166 -8.35 8.66 9.24
CA VAL A 166 -9.26 7.50 9.31
C VAL A 166 -9.24 6.87 10.69
N PHE A 167 -8.07 6.66 11.29
CA PHE A 167 -7.97 5.96 12.59
C PHE A 167 -8.21 6.86 13.82
N THR A 168 -8.08 8.17 13.70
CA THR A 168 -8.15 9.10 14.86
C THR A 168 -9.22 10.17 14.74
N GLY A 169 -9.77 10.40 13.54
CA GLY A 169 -10.65 11.52 13.22
C GLY A 169 -9.93 12.87 13.09
N GLY A 170 -8.66 12.95 13.46
CA GLY A 170 -7.84 14.16 13.48
C GLY A 170 -6.68 14.14 12.47
N PHE A 171 -5.72 15.04 12.65
CA PHE A 171 -4.52 15.12 11.82
C PHE A 171 -3.26 15.14 12.70
N PRO A 172 -2.13 14.62 12.21
CA PRO A 172 -0.88 14.60 12.98
C PRO A 172 -0.30 16.00 13.24
N LEU A 173 -0.64 17.01 12.41
CA LEU A 173 0.04 18.32 12.38
C LEU A 173 -0.85 19.56 12.56
N ILE A 174 -2.07 19.44 13.10
CA ILE A 174 -2.86 20.65 13.39
C ILE A 174 -2.47 21.24 14.76
N GLY A 175 -1.40 22.03 14.75
CA GLY A 175 -1.21 23.10 15.74
C GLY A 175 -2.18 24.27 15.48
N ARG A 176 -2.22 25.25 16.40
CA ARG A 176 -3.22 26.35 16.40
C ARG A 176 -3.23 27.24 15.15
N SER A 177 -2.23 27.17 14.28
CA SER A 177 -2.04 28.04 13.12
C SER A 177 -2.42 27.42 11.76
N GLY A 178 -2.82 26.15 11.70
CA GLY A 178 -3.27 25.50 10.45
C GLY A 178 -2.17 25.32 9.38
N LEU A 179 -0.93 25.70 9.70
CA LEU A 179 0.28 25.31 8.99
C LEU A 179 0.95 24.21 9.79
N PRO A 180 1.80 23.36 9.17
CA PRO A 180 2.88 22.76 9.93
C PRO A 180 3.64 23.95 10.50
N GLU A 181 3.39 24.29 11.76
CA GLU A 181 4.39 25.03 12.51
C GLU A 181 5.67 24.27 12.23
N ALA A 182 6.72 25.00 11.87
CA ALA A 182 8.08 24.50 11.86
C ALA A 182 8.49 24.13 13.29
N SER A 183 7.68 23.34 14.00
CA SER A 183 7.96 22.79 15.29
C SER A 183 9.10 21.82 15.04
N GLU A 184 10.19 22.02 15.77
CA GLU A 184 11.37 21.15 15.76
C GLU A 184 11.05 19.70 16.18
N PHE A 185 9.79 19.41 16.54
CA PHE A 185 9.38 18.15 17.12
C PHE A 185 8.91 17.14 16.06
N PRO A 186 9.29 15.87 16.19
CA PRO A 186 8.80 14.80 15.33
C PRO A 186 7.29 14.62 15.50
N ILE A 187 6.62 14.17 14.44
CA ILE A 187 5.22 13.73 14.52
C ILE A 187 5.16 12.60 15.55
N ALA A 188 4.28 12.74 16.55
CA ALA A 188 4.07 11.70 17.54
C ALA A 188 3.60 10.41 16.86
N SER A 189 3.97 9.24 17.37
CA SER A 189 3.50 7.97 16.81
C SER A 189 1.98 7.86 16.86
N ILE A 190 1.35 7.25 15.84
CA ILE A 190 -0.10 7.02 15.82
C ILE A 190 -0.57 6.16 17.01
N SER A 191 0.31 5.31 17.54
CA SER A 191 0.07 4.51 18.74
C SER A 191 -0.26 5.35 19.98
N THR A 192 0.11 6.64 20.01
CA THR A 192 -0.27 7.56 21.10
C THR A 192 -1.77 7.88 21.11
N LYS A 193 -2.45 7.73 19.98
CA LYS A 193 -3.89 7.93 19.82
C LYS A 193 -4.64 6.62 19.64
N VAL A 194 -3.98 5.59 19.11
CA VAL A 194 -4.54 4.26 18.87
C VAL A 194 -3.62 3.21 19.50
N PRO A 195 -3.64 3.02 20.84
CA PRO A 195 -2.69 2.16 21.55
C PRO A 195 -2.72 0.69 21.10
N ASP A 196 -3.88 0.19 20.68
CA ASP A 196 -4.07 -1.19 20.24
C ASP A 196 -3.68 -1.43 18.77
N MET A 197 -3.15 -0.43 18.08
CA MET A 197 -2.71 -0.58 16.69
C MET A 197 -1.53 -1.56 16.59
N PRO A 198 -1.59 -2.55 15.67
CA PRO A 198 -0.51 -3.52 15.49
C PRO A 198 0.85 -2.82 15.24
N PRO A 199 1.95 -3.24 15.90
CA PRO A 199 3.23 -2.56 15.79
C PRO A 199 3.78 -2.42 14.36
N ARG A 200 3.56 -3.42 13.50
CA ARG A 200 3.97 -3.37 12.08
C ARG A 200 3.18 -2.29 11.32
N LEU A 201 1.87 -2.16 11.60
CA LEU A 201 1.01 -1.14 11.02
C LEU A 201 1.35 0.26 11.53
N THR A 202 1.59 0.42 12.84
CA THR A 202 2.07 1.67 13.45
C THR A 202 3.35 2.13 12.78
N LYS A 203 4.34 1.24 12.65
CA LYS A 203 5.65 1.57 12.05
C LYS A 203 5.51 2.05 10.61
N ILE A 204 4.71 1.38 9.78
CA ILE A 204 4.59 1.76 8.37
C ILE A 204 3.86 3.11 8.21
N ILE A 205 2.79 3.36 8.99
CA ILE A 205 2.05 4.63 8.96
C ILE A 205 2.94 5.78 9.44
N ASP A 206 3.65 5.61 10.55
CA ASP A 206 4.55 6.63 11.08
C ASP A 206 5.70 6.93 10.10
N SER A 207 6.21 5.89 9.42
CA SER A 207 7.27 6.05 8.40
C SER A 207 6.80 6.81 7.16
N CYS A 208 5.52 6.70 6.79
CA CYS A 208 4.94 7.50 5.70
C CYS A 208 4.99 9.01 6.03
N LEU A 209 4.87 9.37 7.30
CA LEU A 209 4.87 10.75 7.80
C LEU A 209 6.26 11.29 8.11
N ALA A 210 7.34 10.57 7.77
CA ALA A 210 8.70 11.07 7.98
C ALA A 210 8.90 12.44 7.31
N ARG A 211 9.56 13.36 8.02
CA ARG A 211 9.80 14.72 7.50
C ARG A 211 10.66 14.69 6.25
N ASN A 212 11.72 13.87 6.26
CA ASN A 212 12.59 13.68 5.11
C ASN A 212 11.94 12.71 4.10
N PRO A 213 11.70 13.11 2.84
CA PRO A 213 11.12 12.24 1.82
C PRO A 213 11.88 10.93 1.61
N SER A 214 13.20 10.91 1.80
CA SER A 214 14.00 9.69 1.60
C SER A 214 13.80 8.62 2.69
N GLU A 215 13.25 9.00 3.83
CA GLU A 215 12.94 8.08 4.94
C GLU A 215 11.56 7.44 4.79
N ARG A 216 10.73 7.97 3.89
CA ARG A 216 9.41 7.42 3.61
C ARG A 216 9.55 6.15 2.75
N PRO A 217 8.72 5.11 2.99
CA PRO A 217 8.71 3.91 2.16
C PRO A 217 8.20 4.21 0.73
N ASP A 218 8.34 3.25 -0.18
CA ASP A 218 7.60 3.28 -1.44
C ASP A 218 6.17 2.79 -1.22
N MET A 219 5.23 3.27 -2.03
CA MET A 219 3.81 2.96 -1.83
C MET A 219 3.51 1.46 -1.93
N ILE A 220 4.25 0.74 -2.78
CA ILE A 220 4.15 -0.72 -2.88
C ILE A 220 4.49 -1.42 -1.55
N ALA A 221 5.51 -0.94 -0.83
CA ALA A 221 5.87 -1.49 0.47
C ALA A 221 4.79 -1.21 1.53
N VAL A 222 4.13 -0.05 1.44
CA VAL A 222 2.99 0.29 2.31
C VAL A 222 1.79 -0.62 2.02
N ALA A 223 1.44 -0.81 0.75
CA ALA A 223 0.38 -1.73 0.34
C ALA A 223 0.66 -3.17 0.82
N MET A 224 1.90 -3.65 0.70
CA MET A 224 2.31 -4.96 1.21
C MET A 224 2.19 -5.06 2.74
N ALA A 225 2.57 -4.02 3.49
CA ALA A 225 2.44 -4.02 4.94
C ALA A 225 0.97 -4.10 5.38
N LEU A 226 0.07 -3.35 4.72
CA LEU A 226 -1.37 -3.41 4.97
C LEU A 226 -1.95 -4.77 4.62
N ARG A 227 -1.56 -5.34 3.47
CA ARG A 227 -1.94 -6.71 3.06
C ARG A 227 -1.54 -7.72 4.13
N ASN A 228 -0.30 -7.65 4.61
CA ASN A 228 0.24 -8.59 5.59
C ASN A 228 -0.52 -8.53 6.93
N GLU A 229 -1.02 -7.35 7.33
CA GLU A 229 -1.89 -7.26 8.52
C GLU A 229 -3.26 -7.91 8.26
N LEU A 230 -3.84 -7.72 7.07
CA LEU A 230 -5.13 -8.32 6.70
C LEU A 230 -5.06 -9.86 6.57
N THR A 231 -3.90 -10.39 6.20
CA THR A 231 -3.62 -11.83 6.08
C THR A 231 -2.93 -12.43 7.31
N ARG A 232 -2.71 -11.63 8.36
CA ARG A 232 -2.04 -12.05 9.60
C ARG A 232 -2.65 -13.34 10.16
N GLY A 233 -1.79 -14.31 10.46
CA GLY A 233 -2.18 -15.60 11.02
C GLY A 233 -2.83 -16.55 10.02
N LYS A 234 -3.00 -16.16 8.74
CA LYS A 234 -3.69 -16.96 7.73
C LYS A 234 -2.77 -17.61 6.68
N HIS A 235 -1.46 -17.38 6.77
CA HIS A 235 -0.48 -18.00 5.89
C HIS A 235 -0.33 -19.50 6.20
N VAL A 236 -0.14 -20.31 5.16
CA VAL A 236 0.14 -21.74 5.27
C VAL A 236 1.46 -22.06 4.58
N GLY A 237 2.44 -22.51 5.35
CA GLY A 237 3.71 -23.05 4.85
C GLY A 237 3.57 -24.54 4.59
N SER A 238 3.97 -25.00 3.41
CA SER A 238 3.97 -26.41 3.05
C SER A 238 5.34 -26.82 2.53
N LEU A 239 5.85 -27.94 3.05
CA LEU A 239 7.10 -28.55 2.63
C LEU A 239 6.84 -30.01 2.24
N ALA A 240 7.32 -30.44 1.07
CA ALA A 240 7.34 -31.85 0.71
C ALA A 240 8.72 -32.46 0.99
N LEU A 241 8.84 -33.32 2.00
CA LEU A 241 10.06 -34.06 2.32
C LEU A 241 9.69 -35.50 2.77
N GLY A 242 10.08 -36.51 2.00
CA GLY A 242 9.79 -37.91 2.32
C GLY A 242 8.32 -38.32 2.09
N THR A 243 7.68 -38.93 3.10
CA THR A 243 6.39 -39.65 2.97
C THR A 243 5.12 -38.79 3.05
N GLY A 244 5.23 -37.46 3.17
CA GLY A 244 4.06 -36.58 3.14
C GLY A 244 4.39 -35.09 3.33
N PRO A 245 3.43 -34.19 3.05
CA PRO A 245 3.64 -32.76 3.22
C PRO A 245 3.66 -32.36 4.70
N ALA A 246 4.73 -31.68 5.11
CA ALA A 246 4.80 -30.99 6.38
C ALA A 246 4.15 -29.61 6.24
N VAL A 247 3.00 -29.42 6.90
CA VAL A 247 2.28 -28.13 6.96
C VAL A 247 2.66 -27.35 8.23
N MET A 248 2.72 -26.03 8.11
CA MET A 248 2.90 -25.04 9.18
C MET A 248 1.89 -23.91 9.00
N ASP A 249 1.26 -23.48 10.08
CA ASP A 249 0.26 -22.41 10.12
C ASP A 249 0.18 -21.83 11.55
N ALA A 250 -0.80 -20.98 11.84
CA ALA A 250 -0.98 -20.42 13.18
C ALA A 250 -1.28 -21.47 14.28
N ASN A 251 -1.83 -22.63 13.93
CA ASN A 251 -2.09 -23.72 14.87
C ASN A 251 -0.85 -24.59 15.11
N THR A 252 0.02 -24.66 14.10
CA THR A 252 1.32 -25.36 14.17
C THR A 252 2.45 -24.39 13.81
N PRO A 253 2.74 -23.40 14.68
CA PRO A 253 3.61 -22.27 14.33
C PRO A 253 5.09 -22.63 14.35
N GLN A 254 5.47 -23.80 14.87
CA GLN A 254 6.86 -24.23 14.92
C GLN A 254 7.01 -25.64 14.37
N LYS A 255 8.07 -25.86 13.59
CA LYS A 255 8.35 -27.18 13.02
C LYS A 255 9.84 -27.38 12.74
N ARG A 256 10.30 -28.59 13.03
CA ARG A 256 11.61 -29.06 12.58
C ARG A 256 11.49 -29.63 11.18
N LEU A 257 12.28 -29.13 10.24
CA LEU A 257 12.33 -29.56 8.84
C LEU A 257 13.72 -30.14 8.55
N GLY A 258 13.81 -31.36 8.01
CA GLY A 258 15.08 -31.93 7.56
C GLY A 258 15.20 -33.45 7.70
N THR A 259 16.40 -33.96 7.41
CA THR A 259 16.71 -35.40 7.37
C THR A 259 17.92 -35.73 8.25
N GLY A 260 17.75 -36.61 9.24
CA GLY A 260 18.83 -37.01 10.14
C GLY A 260 19.41 -35.81 10.91
N SER A 261 20.72 -35.60 10.80
CA SER A 261 21.46 -34.51 11.45
C SER A 261 21.39 -33.15 10.73
N ASN A 262 20.88 -33.12 9.49
CA ASN A 262 20.72 -31.90 8.70
C ASN A 262 19.29 -31.39 8.81
N SER A 263 19.05 -30.34 9.58
CA SER A 263 17.71 -29.81 9.83
C SER A 263 17.70 -28.34 10.19
N ILE A 264 16.56 -27.69 9.97
CA ILE A 264 16.26 -26.36 10.49
C ILE A 264 15.05 -26.42 11.43
N GLN A 265 15.07 -25.60 12.47
CA GLN A 265 13.86 -25.25 13.21
C GLN A 265 13.28 -23.98 12.58
N VAL A 266 11.99 -24.00 12.27
CA VAL A 266 11.29 -22.86 11.68
C VAL A 266 10.16 -22.45 12.60
N SER A 267 9.98 -21.15 12.78
CA SER A 267 8.84 -20.53 13.44
C SER A 267 8.03 -19.67 12.47
N TYR A 268 6.74 -19.51 12.75
CA TYR A 268 5.82 -18.62 12.07
C TYR A 268 5.34 -17.57 13.05
N ASP A 269 5.65 -16.30 12.78
CA ASP A 269 5.34 -15.17 13.67
C ASP A 269 3.99 -14.49 13.34
N GLU A 270 3.08 -15.23 12.68
CA GLU A 270 1.82 -14.77 12.09
C GLU A 270 1.97 -13.95 10.80
N TYR A 271 3.19 -13.61 10.38
CA TYR A 271 3.46 -12.94 9.11
C TYR A 271 4.43 -13.73 8.24
N ASP A 272 5.53 -14.17 8.83
CA ASP A 272 6.68 -14.71 8.13
C ASP A 272 7.11 -16.07 8.71
N PHE A 273 7.63 -16.96 7.86
CA PHE A 273 8.30 -18.19 8.29
C PHE A 273 9.80 -17.93 8.41
N ARG A 274 10.35 -18.07 9.63
CA ARG A 274 11.74 -17.75 9.96
C ARG A 274 12.50 -18.96 10.48
N VAL A 275 13.76 -19.07 10.07
CA VAL A 275 14.67 -20.09 10.59
C VAL A 275 15.15 -19.67 11.98
N ASP A 276 14.79 -20.44 13.00
CA ASP A 276 15.25 -20.20 14.37
C ASP A 276 16.66 -20.75 14.57
N THR A 277 16.89 -21.99 14.15
CA THR A 277 18.17 -22.70 14.32
C THR A 277 18.47 -23.60 13.14
N VAL A 278 19.76 -23.84 12.91
CA VAL A 278 20.29 -24.71 11.84
C VAL A 278 21.18 -25.77 12.47
N ALA A 279 20.93 -27.04 12.15
CA ALA A 279 21.76 -28.17 12.51
C ALA A 279 22.31 -28.83 11.24
N GLY A 280 23.62 -29.09 11.21
CA GLY A 280 24.29 -29.67 10.04
C GLY A 280 24.37 -28.72 8.84
N GLU A 281 24.33 -29.29 7.64
CA GLU A 281 24.47 -28.57 6.38
C GLU A 281 23.12 -28.42 5.69
N VAL A 282 22.54 -27.23 5.81
CA VAL A 282 21.27 -26.87 5.18
C VAL A 282 21.44 -25.62 4.34
N TYR A 283 20.76 -25.58 3.20
CA TYR A 283 20.84 -24.49 2.24
C TYR A 283 19.45 -24.05 1.82
N ILE A 284 19.25 -22.74 1.65
CA ILE A 284 18.04 -22.11 1.11
C ILE A 284 18.44 -21.49 -0.23
N ASN A 285 17.84 -21.93 -1.33
CA ASN A 285 18.17 -21.46 -2.69
C ASN A 285 19.69 -21.46 -2.99
N ASN A 286 20.37 -22.55 -2.59
CA ASN A 286 21.84 -22.75 -2.70
C ASN A 286 22.73 -21.90 -1.78
N SER A 287 22.17 -20.96 -1.01
CA SER A 287 22.90 -20.24 0.04
C SER A 287 22.86 -21.02 1.35
N ARG A 288 23.95 -21.01 2.12
CA ARG A 288 23.98 -21.64 3.45
C ARG A 288 22.90 -21.00 4.34
N ALA A 289 22.09 -21.82 4.99
CA ALA A 289 21.05 -21.36 5.89
C ALA A 289 21.66 -20.89 7.22
N HIS A 290 21.10 -19.81 7.77
CA HIS A 290 21.44 -19.23 9.06
C HIS A 290 20.18 -18.95 9.88
N SER A 291 20.37 -18.77 11.20
CA SER A 291 19.32 -18.25 12.06
C SER A 291 18.92 -16.84 11.60
N GLY A 292 17.62 -16.58 11.55
CA GLY A 292 17.03 -15.33 11.06
C GLY A 292 16.64 -15.35 9.59
N ASP A 293 17.08 -16.34 8.81
CA ASP A 293 16.72 -16.45 7.39
C ASP A 293 15.21 -16.60 7.22
N LEU A 294 14.66 -15.96 6.19
CA LEU A 294 13.26 -16.04 5.80
C LEU A 294 13.05 -17.16 4.80
N LEU A 295 12.00 -17.95 5.00
CA LEU A 295 11.47 -18.82 3.95
C LEU A 295 10.51 -18.00 3.09
N THR A 296 10.98 -17.59 1.91
CA THR A 296 10.21 -16.79 0.95
C THR A 296 9.03 -17.57 0.37
N GLU A 297 8.14 -16.89 -0.39
CA GLU A 297 6.90 -17.50 -0.91
C GLU A 297 7.11 -18.82 -1.68
N GLY A 298 8.26 -18.95 -2.33
CA GLY A 298 8.82 -20.23 -2.74
C GLY A 298 10.33 -20.26 -2.50
N CYS A 299 10.83 -21.35 -1.91
CA CYS A 299 12.26 -21.61 -1.82
C CYS A 299 12.57 -23.10 -1.86
N LEU A 300 13.78 -23.44 -2.27
CA LEU A 300 14.28 -24.81 -2.23
C LEU A 300 15.16 -25.00 -1.01
N LEU A 301 14.71 -25.84 -0.07
CA LEU A 301 15.55 -26.34 1.00
C LEU A 301 16.38 -27.51 0.50
N THR A 302 17.67 -27.49 0.81
CA THR A 302 18.55 -28.64 0.55
C THR A 302 19.28 -29.06 1.81
N PHE A 303 19.21 -30.36 2.13
CA PHE A 303 19.80 -30.96 3.31
C PHE A 303 20.97 -31.87 2.89
N GLY A 304 22.12 -31.65 3.52
CA GLY A 304 23.36 -32.37 3.25
C GLY A 304 24.41 -31.52 2.53
N ALA A 305 25.66 -31.90 2.78
CA ALA A 305 26.87 -31.32 2.22
C ALA A 305 26.87 -31.24 0.69
N SER A 306 27.54 -30.23 0.14
CA SER A 306 27.64 -30.04 -1.32
C SER A 306 28.35 -31.22 -2.02
N ASN A 307 29.31 -31.86 -1.35
CA ASN A 307 30.05 -33.01 -1.87
C ASN A 307 29.21 -34.30 -2.00
N LEU A 308 28.02 -34.36 -1.38
CA LEU A 308 27.09 -35.50 -1.53
C LEU A 308 26.34 -35.48 -2.87
N GLY A 309 26.41 -34.38 -3.63
CA GLY A 309 25.82 -34.25 -4.96
C GLY A 309 24.35 -34.70 -5.01
N PRO A 310 23.99 -35.75 -5.79
CA PRO A 310 22.62 -36.21 -5.95
C PRO A 310 22.05 -36.93 -4.72
N GLN A 311 22.86 -37.28 -3.71
CA GLN A 311 22.40 -37.92 -2.48
C GLN A 311 21.83 -36.93 -1.46
N ARG A 312 21.86 -35.62 -1.76
CA ARG A 312 21.25 -34.59 -0.91
C ARG A 312 19.73 -34.72 -0.95
N ALA A 313 19.09 -34.38 0.16
CA ALA A 313 17.63 -34.30 0.20
C ALA A 313 17.19 -32.89 -0.20
N PHE A 314 16.23 -32.82 -1.12
CA PHE A 314 15.67 -31.57 -1.63
C PHE A 314 14.21 -31.48 -1.22
N ALA A 315 13.80 -30.33 -0.70
CA ALA A 315 12.44 -30.10 -0.26
C ALA A 315 11.96 -28.70 -0.67
N PRO A 316 11.05 -28.60 -1.65
CA PRO A 316 10.46 -27.32 -1.99
C PRO A 316 9.54 -26.86 -0.85
N PHE A 317 9.76 -25.65 -0.37
CA PHE A 317 8.86 -24.94 0.51
C PHE A 317 7.97 -24.01 -0.31
N ARG A 318 6.68 -24.01 -0.02
CA ARG A 318 5.69 -23.12 -0.61
C ARG A 318 4.91 -22.44 0.49
N GLN A 319 4.79 -21.12 0.42
CA GLN A 319 3.88 -20.35 1.23
C GLN A 319 2.60 -20.09 0.43
N PHE A 320 1.46 -20.35 1.06
CA PHE A 320 0.16 -19.95 0.57
C PHE A 320 -0.29 -18.75 1.40
N THR A 321 -0.34 -17.59 0.76
CA THR A 321 -0.90 -16.36 1.32
C THR A 321 -2.32 -16.21 0.80
N PRO A 322 -3.35 -16.20 1.66
CA PRO A 322 -4.72 -16.02 1.18
C PRO A 322 -4.90 -14.65 0.54
N GLU A 323 -5.84 -14.55 -0.40
CA GLU A 323 -6.25 -13.26 -0.93
C GLU A 323 -6.88 -12.41 0.18
N VAL A 324 -6.69 -11.10 0.08
CA VAL A 324 -7.45 -10.16 0.89
C VAL A 324 -8.88 -10.15 0.37
N VAL A 325 -9.79 -10.72 1.16
CA VAL A 325 -11.23 -10.61 0.88
C VAL A 325 -11.63 -9.15 1.16
N ILE A 326 -11.97 -8.45 0.07
CA ILE A 326 -12.50 -7.09 0.05
C ILE A 326 -13.94 -7.11 0.56
#